data_AF-A0A2S9GG89-F1
#
_entry.id   AF-A0A2S9GG89-F1
#
_cell.length_a   1.000
_cell.length_b   1.000
_cell.length_c   1.000
_cell.angle_alpha   90.00
_cell.angle_beta   90.00
_cell.angle_gamma   90.00
#
_symmetry.space_group_name_H-M   'P 1'
#
loop_
_entity.id
_entity.type
_entity.pdbx_description
1 polymer ?
#
loop_
_entity_poly.entity_id
_entity_poly.type
_entity_poly.pdbx_seq_one_letter_code
_entity_poly.pdbx_strand_id
1 'polypeptide(L)'
;PKGALPTEGTYVRYDHGAMIGIVALEAHRAGAVVVGEDLGTVEPWVRDYLRDRGLFGTSILWFESDHDGDGAPLPAERWRQYCLS
;
A
#
# COMPACT_ATOMS: atom_id res chain seq x y z
N PRO A 1 -21.65 6.50 -9.49
CA PRO A 1 -22.02 7.93 -9.55
C PRO A 1 -22.68 8.40 -8.25
N LYS A 2 -22.80 9.71 -7.99
CA LYS A 2 -23.42 10.19 -6.74
C LYS A 2 -24.85 9.65 -6.62
N GLY A 3 -25.10 8.84 -5.58
CA GLY A 3 -26.40 8.20 -5.32
C GLY A 3 -26.63 6.85 -6.00
N ALA A 4 -25.71 6.37 -6.84
CA ALA A 4 -25.77 5.05 -7.48
C ALA A 4 -25.09 3.97 -6.63
N LEU A 5 -25.34 2.69 -6.94
CA LEU A 5 -24.71 1.57 -6.26
C LEU A 5 -23.20 1.49 -6.54
N PRO A 6 -22.38 0.93 -5.64
CA PRO A 6 -20.95 0.74 -5.89
C PRO A 6 -20.65 -0.15 -7.12
N THR A 7 -21.55 -1.08 -7.45
CA THR A 7 -21.46 -1.93 -8.65
C THR A 7 -21.61 -1.14 -9.96
N GLU A 8 -22.09 0.10 -9.88
CA GLU A 8 -22.18 1.05 -11.00
C GLU A 8 -21.01 2.04 -10.99
N GLY A 9 -19.99 1.78 -10.16
CA GLY A 9 -18.74 2.52 -10.11
C GLY A 9 -17.73 2.09 -11.17
N THR A 10 -16.66 2.86 -11.28
CA THR A 10 -15.49 2.51 -12.09
C THR A 10 -14.24 3.16 -11.50
N TYR A 11 -13.06 2.70 -11.92
CA TYR A 11 -11.80 3.32 -11.53
C TYR A 11 -11.58 4.63 -12.28
N VAL A 12 -11.13 5.65 -11.56
CA VAL A 12 -10.69 6.92 -12.13
C VAL A 12 -9.19 7.05 -11.90
N ARG A 13 -8.44 7.25 -12.99
CA ARG A 13 -6.98 7.36 -12.93
C ARG A 13 -6.55 8.74 -12.48
N TYR A 14 -5.62 8.78 -11.54
CA TYR A 14 -4.89 9.99 -11.13
C TYR A 14 -3.44 9.92 -11.64
N ASP A 15 -2.79 11.08 -11.75
CA ASP A 15 -1.35 11.15 -11.98
C ASP A 15 -0.61 10.82 -10.67
N HIS A 16 -0.36 9.53 -10.47
CA HIS A 16 0.37 9.03 -9.30
C HIS A 16 1.80 9.58 -9.21
N GLY A 17 2.42 9.93 -10.36
CA GLY A 17 3.72 10.58 -10.44
C GLY A 17 3.73 11.91 -9.70
N ALA A 18 2.78 12.76 -10.03
CA ALA A 18 2.61 14.06 -9.38
C ALA A 18 2.16 13.91 -7.92
N MET A 19 1.14 13.09 -7.67
CA MET A 19 0.53 12.97 -6.33
C MET A 19 1.51 12.41 -5.30
N ILE A 20 2.17 11.29 -5.59
CA ILE A 20 3.14 10.69 -4.66
C ILE A 20 4.42 11.53 -4.60
N GLY A 21 4.83 12.15 -5.70
CA GLY A 21 5.97 13.06 -5.73
C GLY A 21 5.81 14.21 -4.74
N ILE A 22 4.63 14.84 -4.66
CA ILE A 22 4.37 15.93 -3.70
C ILE A 22 4.38 15.40 -2.27
N VAL A 23 3.76 14.24 -1.99
CA VAL A 23 3.78 13.64 -0.65
C VAL A 23 5.22 13.36 -0.20
N ALA A 24 6.04 12.77 -1.06
CA ALA A 24 7.45 12.49 -0.75
C ALA A 24 8.25 13.77 -0.52
N LEU A 25 8.02 14.82 -1.31
CA LEU A 25 8.68 16.12 -1.14
C LEU A 25 8.34 16.76 0.20
N GLU A 26 7.06 16.78 0.57
CA GLU A 26 6.63 17.39 1.84
C GLU A 26 7.09 16.55 3.04
N ALA A 27 7.07 15.23 2.95
CA ALA A 27 7.65 14.35 3.97
C ALA A 27 9.14 14.61 4.19
N HIS A 28 9.91 14.75 3.09
CA HIS A 28 11.32 15.10 3.17
C HIS A 28 11.55 16.45 3.86
N ARG A 29 10.77 17.48 3.50
CA ARG A 29 10.85 18.81 4.13
C ARG A 29 10.51 18.79 5.62
N ALA A 30 9.56 17.95 6.02
CA ALA A 30 9.13 17.82 7.40
C ALA A 30 10.00 16.84 8.22
N GLY A 31 10.93 16.10 7.59
CA GLY A 31 11.63 15.00 8.24
C GLY A 31 10.70 13.88 8.72
N ALA A 32 9.59 13.68 8.01
CA ALA A 32 8.53 12.75 8.38
C ALA A 32 8.64 11.41 7.64
N VAL A 33 8.17 10.35 8.29
CA VAL A 33 7.95 9.04 7.66
C VAL A 33 6.54 8.99 7.08
N VAL A 34 6.40 8.39 5.90
CA VAL A 34 5.10 8.15 5.26
C VAL A 34 4.83 6.65 5.25
N VAL A 35 3.67 6.29 5.80
CA VAL A 35 3.11 4.95 5.71
C VAL A 35 1.87 5.02 4.81
N GLY A 36 1.93 4.39 3.65
CA GLY A 36 0.81 4.22 2.75
C GLY A 36 0.10 2.92 3.06
N GLU A 37 -1.17 3.01 3.46
CA GLU A 37 -2.03 1.83 3.60
C GLU A 37 -2.17 1.13 2.24
N ASP A 38 -1.87 -0.17 2.21
CA ASP A 38 -1.76 -0.96 0.98
C ASP A 38 -2.48 -2.32 1.05
N LEU A 39 -3.64 -2.35 1.72
CA LEU A 39 -4.47 -3.53 1.90
C LEU A 39 -5.45 -3.71 0.73
N GLY A 40 -5.91 -4.95 0.56
CA GLY A 40 -6.91 -5.28 -0.45
C GLY A 40 -6.36 -5.30 -1.88
N THR A 41 -7.12 -4.76 -2.82
CA THR A 41 -6.84 -4.86 -4.26
C THR A 41 -5.80 -3.84 -4.69
N VAL A 42 -4.54 -4.17 -4.47
CA VAL A 42 -3.38 -3.36 -4.89
C VAL A 42 -2.64 -4.08 -6.00
N GLU A 43 -2.45 -3.42 -7.14
CA GLU A 43 -1.65 -4.00 -8.22
C GLU A 43 -0.17 -4.11 -7.81
N PRO A 44 0.55 -5.17 -8.21
CA PRO A 44 1.93 -5.40 -7.77
C PRO A 44 2.86 -4.20 -7.99
N TRP A 45 2.73 -3.52 -9.13
CA TRP A 45 3.56 -2.36 -9.48
C TRP A 45 3.43 -1.19 -8.51
N VAL A 46 2.27 -1.03 -7.85
CA VAL A 46 2.03 0.07 -6.90
C VAL A 46 2.94 -0.07 -5.70
N ARG A 47 3.08 -1.30 -5.17
CA ARG A 47 3.94 -1.57 -4.01
C ARG A 47 5.41 -1.31 -4.33
N ASP A 48 5.87 -1.75 -5.50
CA ASP A 48 7.23 -1.45 -5.97
C ASP A 48 7.44 0.06 -6.12
N TYR A 49 6.48 0.75 -6.76
CA TYR A 49 6.55 2.20 -6.98
C TYR A 49 6.67 3.01 -5.67
N LEU A 50 5.91 2.64 -4.63
CA LEU A 50 5.92 3.28 -3.32
C LEU A 50 7.21 2.95 -2.55
N ARG A 51 7.61 1.68 -2.53
CA ARG A 51 8.85 1.22 -1.87
C ARG A 51 10.07 1.95 -2.43
N ASP A 52 10.17 2.06 -3.75
CA ASP A 52 11.32 2.70 -4.41
C ASP A 52 11.43 4.20 -4.10
N ARG A 53 10.40 4.81 -3.50
CA ARG A 53 10.36 6.20 -3.01
C ARG A 53 10.48 6.31 -1.49
N GLY A 54 10.69 5.21 -0.80
CA GLY A 54 10.83 5.17 0.66
C GLY A 54 9.50 5.29 1.42
N LEU A 55 8.37 5.05 0.76
CA LEU A 55 7.07 4.97 1.43
C LEU A 55 6.87 3.55 1.97
N PHE A 56 6.51 3.46 3.24
CA PHE A 56 6.28 2.18 3.92
C PHE A 56 4.86 1.69 3.63
N GLY A 57 4.68 0.37 3.49
CA GLY A 57 3.36 -0.27 3.45
C GLY A 57 2.81 -0.57 4.85
N THR A 58 1.74 -1.37 4.89
CA THR A 58 1.12 -1.86 6.13
C THR A 58 1.04 -3.38 6.13
N SER A 59 1.52 -4.01 7.19
CA SER A 59 1.33 -5.44 7.45
C SER A 59 0.46 -5.61 8.68
N ILE A 60 -0.61 -6.39 8.55
CA ILE A 60 -1.58 -6.61 9.63
C ILE A 60 -1.59 -8.10 9.93
N LEU A 61 -1.23 -8.47 11.17
CA LEU A 61 -1.14 -9.85 11.65
C LEU A 61 -2.26 -10.78 11.13
N TRP A 62 -3.50 -10.32 11.17
CA TRP A 62 -4.68 -11.11 10.77
C TRP A 62 -4.77 -11.42 9.27
N PHE A 63 -4.03 -10.70 8.43
CA PHE A 63 -4.00 -10.88 6.98
C PHE A 63 -2.66 -11.46 6.47
N GLU A 64 -1.65 -11.55 7.32
CA GLU A 64 -0.35 -12.14 7.00
C GLU A 64 -0.44 -13.67 7.12
N SER A 65 -0.95 -14.34 6.08
CA SER A 65 -1.03 -15.81 5.99
C SER A 65 -0.39 -16.34 4.71
N ASP A 66 0.07 -17.59 4.75
CA ASP A 66 0.73 -18.26 3.63
C ASP A 66 -0.30 -18.75 2.60
N HIS A 67 -0.81 -17.81 1.80
CA HIS A 67 -1.86 -18.07 0.81
C HIS A 67 -1.43 -19.04 -0.30
N ASP A 68 -0.13 -19.13 -0.57
CA ASP A 68 0.45 -20.09 -1.53
C ASP A 68 0.80 -21.44 -0.88
N GLY A 69 0.67 -21.54 0.45
CA GLY A 69 1.03 -22.69 1.27
C GLY A 69 -0.17 -23.33 1.96
N ASP A 70 -0.06 -23.55 3.26
CA ASP A 70 -1.08 -24.21 4.10
C ASP A 70 -2.11 -23.23 4.70
N GLY A 71 -1.99 -21.94 4.40
CA GLY A 71 -2.84 -20.89 4.96
C GLY A 71 -2.54 -20.54 6.43
N ALA A 72 -1.48 -21.06 7.02
CA ALA A 72 -1.07 -20.69 8.37
C ALA A 72 -0.58 -19.23 8.43
N PRO A 73 -0.55 -18.61 9.64
CA PRO A 73 0.06 -17.30 9.81
C PRO A 73 1.52 -17.28 9.33
N LEU A 74 1.91 -16.20 8.66
CA LEU A 74 3.29 -16.04 8.20
C LEU A 74 4.24 -15.89 9.40
N PRO A 75 5.35 -16.66 9.45
CA PRO A 75 6.43 -16.43 10.39
C PRO A 75 6.97 -14.99 10.29
N ALA A 76 7.35 -14.40 11.42
CA ALA A 76 7.76 -12.99 11.48
C ALA A 76 8.93 -12.66 10.55
N GLU A 77 9.82 -13.62 10.28
CA GLU A 77 10.97 -13.45 9.38
C GLU A 77 10.57 -13.30 7.91
N ARG A 78 9.35 -13.72 7.55
CA ARG A 78 8.78 -13.59 6.20
C ARG A 78 7.94 -12.31 6.03
N TRP A 79 7.77 -11.50 7.07
CA TRP A 79 7.04 -10.24 6.97
C TRP A 79 7.84 -9.21 6.17
N ARG A 80 7.13 -8.29 5.52
CA ARG A 80 7.73 -7.26 4.66
C ARG A 80 8.51 -6.24 5.50
N GLN A 81 9.76 -5.96 5.12
CA GLN A 81 10.64 -5.05 5.88
C GLN A 81 10.26 -3.56 5.78
N TYR A 82 9.75 -3.11 4.63
CA TYR A 82 9.33 -1.72 4.40
C TYR A 82 7.85 -1.54 4.74
N CYS A 83 7.44 -2.00 5.91
CA CYS A 83 6.05 -1.91 6.37
C CYS A 83 5.98 -1.55 7.86
N LEU A 84 4.91 -0.83 8.22
CA LEU A 84 4.46 -0.77 9.60
C LEU A 84 3.75 -2.09 9.94
N SER A 85 4.20 -2.77 10.99
CA SER A 85 3.76 -4.10 11.42
C SER A 85 3.18 -4.07 12.83
#